data_AF-A0A7X3P398-F1
#
_entry.id   AF-A0A7X3P398-F1
#
_cell.length_a   1.000
_cell.length_b   1.000
_cell.length_c   1.000
_cell.angle_alpha   90.00
_cell.angle_beta   90.00
_cell.angle_gamma   90.00
#
_symmetry.space_group_name_H-M   'P 1'
#
loop_
_entity.id
_entity.type
_entity.pdbx_description
1 polymer ?
#
loop_
_entity_poly.entity_id
_entity_poly.type
_entity_poly.pdbx_seq_one_letter_code
_entity_poly.pdbx_strand_id
1 'polypeptide(L)'
;MRDKRVQSNIRSRFIYLEQGNFGDYRSVGSGVFELRIHVGAGYRVYFAEVDNTIVLLLCGGDKSSQTQDIQRAKPYWREYKEAHT
;
A
#
# COMPACT_ATOMS: atom_id res chain seq x y z
N MET A 1 -8.35 15.53 -2.40
CA MET A 1 -8.24 14.72 -3.64
C MET A 1 -9.51 14.91 -4.47
N ARG A 2 -9.52 15.84 -5.44
CA ARG A 2 -10.74 16.28 -6.18
C ARG A 2 -10.98 15.59 -7.52
N ASP A 3 -10.08 14.70 -7.95
CA ASP A 3 -10.19 14.03 -9.25
C ASP A 3 -10.92 12.69 -9.12
N LYS A 4 -12.15 12.62 -9.64
CA LYS A 4 -12.99 11.42 -9.66
C LYS A 4 -12.37 10.26 -10.44
N ARG A 5 -11.56 10.55 -11.48
CA ARG A 5 -10.88 9.51 -12.27
C ARG A 5 -9.80 8.83 -11.45
N VAL A 6 -9.06 9.59 -10.65
CA VAL A 6 -8.04 9.04 -9.77
C VAL A 6 -8.67 8.12 -8.72
N GLN A 7 -9.77 8.55 -8.09
CA GLN A 7 -10.50 7.72 -7.12
C GLN A 7 -11.01 6.41 -7.74
N SER A 8 -11.57 6.48 -8.96
CA SER A 8 -12.03 5.30 -9.70
C SER A 8 -10.90 4.32 -10.02
N ASN A 9 -9.72 4.82 -10.43
CA ASN A 9 -8.55 3.99 -10.70
C ASN A 9 -8.03 3.30 -9.43
N ILE A 10 -7.95 4.03 -8.31
CA ILE A 10 -7.55 3.45 -7.02
C ILE A 10 -8.54 2.38 -6.57
N ARG A 11 -9.85 2.65 -6.67
CA ARG A 11 -10.89 1.66 -6.33
C ARG A 11 -10.80 0.41 -7.20
N SER A 12 -10.60 0.58 -8.51
CA SER A 12 -10.43 -0.55 -9.43
C SER A 12 -9.19 -1.37 -9.08
N ARG A 13 -8.10 -0.72 -8.66
CA ARG A 13 -6.89 -1.41 -8.21
C ARG A 13 -7.15 -2.29 -6.98
N PHE A 14 -7.93 -1.83 -6.01
CA PHE A 14 -8.32 -2.65 -4.86
C PHE A 14 -9.17 -3.86 -5.26
N ILE A 15 -10.10 -3.70 -6.21
CA ILE A 15 -10.89 -4.82 -6.74
C ILE A 15 -9.98 -5.89 -7.37
N TYR A 16 -8.94 -5.48 -8.10
CA TYR A 16 -7.98 -6.44 -8.66
C TYR A 16 -7.11 -7.10 -7.59
N LEU A 17 -6.72 -6.36 -6.54
CA LEU A 17 -5.99 -6.92 -5.40
C LEU A 17 -6.79 -8.01 -4.69
N GLU A 18 -8.10 -7.80 -4.49
CA GLU A 18 -9.01 -8.80 -3.90
C GLU A 18 -9.05 -10.10 -4.73
N GLN A 19 -8.77 -10.02 -6.03
CA GLN A 19 -8.70 -11.17 -6.94
C GLN A 19 -7.28 -11.77 -7.02
N GLY A 20 -6.35 -11.32 -6.18
CA GLY A 20 -4.94 -11.75 -6.19
C GLY A 20 -4.09 -11.08 -7.27
N ASN A 21 -4.60 -10.07 -7.98
CA ASN A 21 -3.86 -9.34 -9.00
C ASN A 21 -3.29 -8.04 -8.43
N PHE A 22 -2.07 -8.13 -7.90
CA PHE A 22 -1.35 -7.00 -7.32
C PHE A 22 -0.85 -6.00 -8.35
N GLY A 23 -0.63 -6.43 -9.59
CA GLY A 23 -0.02 -5.61 -10.64
C GLY A 23 1.34 -5.05 -10.25
N ASP A 24 1.51 -3.73 -10.27
CA ASP A 24 2.80 -3.10 -9.97
C ASP A 24 3.00 -2.88 -8.46
N TYR A 25 3.71 -3.80 -7.82
CA TYR A 25 4.14 -3.68 -6.43
C TYR A 25 5.60 -4.15 -6.26
N ARG A 26 6.22 -3.77 -5.14
CA ARG A 26 7.57 -4.22 -4.77
C ARG A 26 7.76 -4.27 -3.27
N SER A 27 8.69 -5.09 -2.79
CA SER A 27 9.11 -5.01 -1.40
C SER A 27 9.88 -3.71 -1.13
N VAL A 28 9.66 -3.10 0.03
CA VAL A 28 10.46 -2.00 0.58
C VAL A 28 11.25 -2.43 1.82
N GLY A 29 11.32 -3.75 2.05
CA GLY A 29 12.02 -4.38 3.17
C GLY A 29 11.16 -4.53 4.43
N SER A 30 11.67 -5.30 5.40
CA SER A 30 11.02 -5.56 6.69
C SER A 30 9.65 -6.25 6.60
N GLY A 31 9.35 -6.93 5.49
CA GLY A 31 8.04 -7.56 5.24
C GLY A 31 6.96 -6.58 4.77
N VAL A 32 7.34 -5.34 4.42
CA VAL A 32 6.43 -4.33 3.85
C VAL A 32 6.59 -4.27 2.34
N PHE A 33 5.46 -4.10 1.66
CA PHE A 33 5.35 -3.93 0.22
C PHE A 33 4.73 -2.57 -0.12
N GLU A 34 5.14 -2.02 -1.25
CA GLU A 34 4.63 -0.81 -1.85
C GLU A 34 3.90 -1.15 -3.14
N LEU A 35 2.62 -0.83 -3.21
CA LEU A 35 1.82 -0.84 -4.43
C LEU A 35 1.93 0.53 -5.13
N ARG A 36 2.26 0.51 -6.42
CA ARG A 36 2.55 1.72 -7.21
C ARG A 36 1.42 1.97 -8.22
N ILE A 37 0.72 3.08 -8.03
CA ILE A 37 -0.39 3.49 -8.91
C ILE A 37 0.02 4.73 -9.69
N HIS A 38 0.38 4.55 -10.96
CA HIS A 38 0.89 5.62 -11.84
C HIS A 38 -0.23 6.47 -12.46
N VAL A 39 -1.07 7.08 -11.63
CA VAL A 39 -2.12 8.00 -12.06
C VAL A 39 -1.98 9.31 -11.27
N GLY A 40 -2.09 10.45 -11.95
CA GLY A 40 -1.94 11.77 -11.31
C GLY A 40 -0.55 11.94 -10.69
N ALA A 41 -0.50 12.31 -9.40
CA ALA A 41 0.75 12.49 -8.65
C ALA A 41 1.55 11.18 -8.43
N GLY A 42 1.00 10.03 -8.78
CA GLY A 42 1.63 8.73 -8.61
C GLY A 42 1.46 8.21 -7.18
N TYR A 43 0.32 7.58 -6.90
CA TYR A 43 -0.04 7.12 -5.55
C TYR A 43 0.73 5.87 -5.12
N ARG A 44 0.98 5.78 -3.81
CA ARG A 44 1.65 4.66 -3.14
C ARG A 44 0.80 4.18 -1.98
N VAL A 45 0.53 2.89 -1.96
CA VAL A 45 -0.19 2.22 -0.87
C VAL A 45 0.76 1.18 -0.28
N TYR A 46 0.85 1.13 1.04
CA TYR A 46 1.74 0.21 1.74
C TYR A 46 0.94 -0.90 2.41
N PHE A 47 1.43 -2.12 2.28
CA PHE A 47 0.77 -3.30 2.84
C PHE A 47 1.80 -4.33 3.30
N ALA A 48 1.34 -5.27 4.11
CA ALA A 48 2.04 -6.50 4.44
C ALA A 48 1.12 -7.69 4.16
N GLU A 49 1.65 -8.91 4.26
CA GLU A 49 0.89 -10.13 4.03
C GLU A 49 1.12 -11.10 5.20
N VAL A 50 0.04 -11.72 5.68
CA VAL A 50 0.04 -12.78 6.70
C VAL A 50 -0.93 -13.85 6.27
N ASP A 51 -0.48 -15.11 6.17
CA ASP A 51 -1.35 -16.25 5.85
C ASP A 51 -2.32 -15.96 4.68
N ASN A 52 -1.77 -15.42 3.58
CA ASN A 52 -2.51 -15.06 2.37
C ASN A 52 -3.56 -13.94 2.56
N THR A 53 -3.47 -13.19 3.66
CA THR A 53 -4.30 -12.03 3.99
C THR A 53 -3.49 -10.74 3.85
N ILE A 54 -4.00 -9.79 3.08
CA ILE A 54 -3.39 -8.48 2.91
C ILE A 54 -3.71 -7.60 4.12
N VAL A 55 -2.69 -7.11 4.80
CA VAL A 55 -2.79 -6.13 5.88
C VAL A 55 -2.46 -4.75 5.32
N LEU A 56 -3.49 -3.90 5.17
CA LEU A 56 -3.29 -2.52 4.73
C LEU A 56 -2.69 -1.70 5.87
N LEU A 57 -1.51 -1.14 5.64
CA LEU A 57 -0.88 -0.23 6.59
C LEU A 57 -1.47 1.15 6.28
N LEU A 58 -2.15 1.78 7.25
CA LEU A 58 -2.89 3.05 7.07
C LEU A 58 -1.97 4.28 6.92
N CYS A 59 -0.95 4.13 6.09
CA CYS A 59 -0.02 5.13 5.60
C CYS A 59 0.09 4.97 4.09
N GLY A 60 0.23 6.10 3.40
CA GLY A 60 0.19 6.14 1.96
C GLY A 60 0.04 7.57 1.52
N GLY A 61 0.40 7.80 0.27
CA GLY A 61 0.48 9.14 -0.26
C GLY A 61 0.77 9.08 -1.75
N ASP A 62 1.44 10.09 -2.25
CA ASP A 62 1.95 10.10 -3.61
C ASP A 62 3.46 9.95 -3.62
N LYS A 63 4.06 10.02 -4.80
CA LYS A 63 5.49 9.84 -4.98
C LYS A 63 6.31 10.84 -4.16
N SER A 64 5.78 12.03 -3.84
CA SER A 64 6.49 13.06 -3.08
C SER A 64 6.69 12.69 -1.60
N SER A 65 5.78 11.92 -1.00
CA SER A 65 5.85 11.50 0.41
C SER A 65 6.46 10.10 0.61
N GLN A 66 6.85 9.43 -0.48
CA GLN A 66 7.27 8.02 -0.51
C GLN A 66 8.25 7.65 0.61
N THR A 67 9.33 8.40 0.78
CA THR A 67 10.35 8.11 1.80
C THR A 67 9.78 8.16 3.22
N GLN A 68 8.97 9.17 3.52
CA GLN A 68 8.33 9.33 4.83
C GLN A 68 7.31 8.22 5.09
N ASP A 69 6.56 7.84 4.07
CA ASP A 69 5.55 6.78 4.20
C ASP A 69 6.20 5.41 4.42
N ILE A 70 7.30 5.08 3.72
CA ILE A 70 8.08 3.85 3.97
C ILE A 70 8.59 3.81 5.41
N GLN A 71 9.07 4.93 5.93
CA GLN A 71 9.56 5.03 7.31
C GLN A 71 8.44 4.83 8.35
N ARG A 72 7.19 5.17 8.03
CA ARG A 72 6.02 4.92 8.89
C ARG A 72 5.46 3.50 8.77
N ALA A 73 5.44 2.97 7.55
CA ALA A 73 4.87 1.65 7.27
C ALA A 73 5.58 0.53 8.04
N LYS A 74 6.92 0.58 8.13
CA LYS A 74 7.71 -0.46 8.82
C LYS A 74 7.38 -0.57 10.32
N PRO A 75 7.35 0.52 11.10
CA PRO A 75 6.84 0.51 12.48
C PRO A 75 5.41 -0.03 12.60
N TYR A 76 4.47 0.41 11.76
CA TYR A 76 3.09 -0.07 11.82
C TYR A 76 2.99 -1.57 11.60
N TRP A 77 3.78 -2.09 10.67
CA TRP A 77 3.84 -3.53 10.44
C TRP A 77 4.44 -4.29 11.63
N ARG A 78 5.49 -3.75 12.26
CA ARG A 78 6.06 -4.35 13.48
C ARG A 78 5.02 -4.39 14.60
N GLU A 79 4.34 -3.28 14.85
CA GLU A 79 3.30 -3.16 15.88
C GLU A 79 2.15 -4.14 15.64
N TYR A 80 1.69 -4.27 14.39
CA TYR A 80 0.68 -5.26 14.03
C TYR A 80 1.11 -6.67 14.42
N LYS A 81 2.35 -7.07 14.07
CA LYS A 81 2.87 -8.39 14.41
C LYS A 81 2.92 -8.61 15.91
N GLU A 82 3.44 -7.64 16.67
CA GLU A 82 3.52 -7.72 18.14
C GLU A 82 2.14 -7.87 18.78
N ALA A 83 1.10 -7.25 18.22
CA ALA A 83 -0.27 -7.38 18.71
C ALA A 83 -0.98 -8.69 18.33
N HIS A 84 -0.44 -9.45 17.37
CA HIS A 84 -1.06 -10.68 16.83
C HIS A 84 -0.10 -11.88 16.89
N THR A 85 0.88 -11.84 17.79
CA THR A 85 1.72 -12.99 18.19
C THR A 85 1.24 -13.52 19.54
#